data_AF-A0A7M2SUW3-F1
#
_entry.id   AF-A0A7M2SUW3-F1
#
_cell.length_a   1.000
_cell.length_b   1.000
_cell.length_c   1.000
_cell.angle_alpha   90.00
_cell.angle_beta   90.00
_cell.angle_gamma   90.00
#
_symmetry.space_group_name_H-M   'P 1'
#
loop_
_entity.id
_entity.type
_entity.pdbx_description
1 polymer ?
#
loop_
_entity_poly.entity_id
_entity_poly.type
_entity_poly.pdbx_seq_one_letter_code
_entity_poly.pdbx_strand_id
1 'polypeptide(L)'
;MRLIFIDDSRQRNCPRKGLGDLVALGAVSVPEKAISPFAESLQEIRNNLGIPDDEELKWKPAKGSFLATAGRELVTQLRRRMLQAAIDHEIRSMVVILDHSAAYTGRTLAQVGQEILKWLYERITMHLGDNGEIGIVIADKPGGGPAQEGKWLAETLKLTNGGTEYVKPDKVVLPIVTAPATTFRTCSLPTSSSRRPPRPSPASRPDSPSRTCSIRSPTSTGSEPSTAPASSSSRTTPTSTTGRSGRRSTRGRPT
;
A
#
# COMPACT_ATOMS: atom_id res chain seq x y z
N MET A 1 -19.59 -10.36 -2.89
CA MET A 1 -19.13 -9.77 -1.61
C MET A 1 -17.77 -9.11 -1.84
N ARG A 2 -17.42 -8.11 -1.03
CA ARG A 2 -16.09 -7.48 -1.09
C ARG A 2 -15.35 -7.58 0.24
N LEU A 3 -14.04 -7.81 0.18
CA LEU A 3 -13.14 -7.63 1.32
C LEU A 3 -12.53 -6.24 1.24
N ILE A 4 -12.63 -5.48 2.33
CA ILE A 4 -12.19 -4.09 2.39
C ILE A 4 -11.10 -3.97 3.43
N PHE A 5 -9.89 -3.62 3.00
CA PHE A 5 -8.72 -3.47 3.86
C PHE A 5 -8.47 -2.00 4.16
N ILE A 6 -8.46 -1.61 5.44
CA ILE A 6 -8.19 -0.24 5.89
C ILE A 6 -6.77 -0.15 6.44
N ASP A 7 -6.04 0.89 6.02
CA ASP A 7 -4.75 1.26 6.59
C ASP A 7 -4.70 2.77 6.87
N ASP A 8 -3.95 3.14 7.91
CA ASP A 8 -3.72 4.52 8.29
C ASP A 8 -2.39 5.05 7.74
N SER A 9 -2.37 6.34 7.43
CA SER A 9 -1.16 7.02 6.99
C SER A 9 -1.07 8.39 7.60
N ARG A 10 0.15 8.77 7.94
CA ARG A 10 0.46 10.11 8.44
C ARG A 10 1.70 10.63 7.77
N GLN A 11 1.64 11.90 7.37
CA GLN A 11 2.78 12.63 6.87
C GLN A 11 2.95 13.91 7.67
N ARG A 12 3.98 13.94 8.53
CA ARG A 12 4.38 15.15 9.23
C ARG A 12 5.20 16.04 8.31
N ASN A 13 5.11 17.35 8.48
CA ASN A 13 5.88 18.34 7.70
C ASN A 13 5.77 18.06 6.19
N CYS A 14 4.56 18.10 5.64
CA CYS A 14 4.35 17.82 4.23
C CYS A 14 5.27 18.71 3.36
N PRO A 15 6.06 18.13 2.42
CA PRO A 15 7.01 18.90 1.62
C PRO A 15 6.30 19.78 0.57
N ARG A 16 4.99 19.58 0.34
CA ARG A 16 4.20 20.39 -0.57
C ARG A 16 3.85 21.70 0.13
N LYS A 17 4.24 22.82 -0.49
CA LYS A 17 3.99 24.17 0.02
C LYS A 17 2.49 24.38 0.34
N GLY A 18 2.22 24.94 1.52
CA GLY A 18 0.87 25.25 1.98
C GLY A 18 0.14 24.10 2.67
N LEU A 19 0.75 22.91 2.78
CA LEU A 19 0.20 21.79 3.56
C LEU A 19 1.01 21.55 4.82
N GLY A 20 0.31 21.30 5.93
CA GLY A 20 0.92 20.96 7.21
C GLY A 20 1.02 19.44 7.44
N ASP A 21 0.62 19.01 8.63
CA ASP A 21 0.54 17.60 9.01
C ASP A 21 -0.69 16.95 8.35
N LEU A 22 -0.44 16.00 7.45
CA LEU A 22 -1.50 15.23 6.80
C LEU A 22 -1.80 13.96 7.59
N VAL A 23 -3.09 13.70 7.79
CA VAL A 23 -3.64 12.45 8.32
C VAL A 23 -4.54 11.86 7.25
N ALA A 24 -4.39 10.57 6.99
CA ALA A 24 -5.20 9.88 6.00
C ALA A 24 -5.61 8.49 6.47
N LEU A 25 -6.79 8.05 6.05
CA LEU A 25 -7.19 6.65 6.05
C LEU A 25 -7.49 6.24 4.62
N GLY A 26 -6.95 5.10 4.23
CA GLY A 26 -7.20 4.47 2.94
C GLY A 26 -7.93 3.15 3.13
N ALA A 27 -8.84 2.84 2.21
CA ALA A 27 -9.45 1.54 2.08
C ALA A 27 -9.20 0.97 0.69
N VAL A 28 -8.94 -0.34 0.61
CA VAL A 28 -8.85 -1.10 -0.65
C VAL A 28 -9.97 -2.13 -0.67
N SER A 29 -10.88 -1.99 -1.63
CA SER A 29 -12.05 -2.82 -1.84
C SER A 29 -11.76 -3.86 -2.93
N VAL A 30 -11.67 -5.12 -2.52
CA VAL A 30 -11.31 -6.27 -3.36
C VAL A 30 -12.57 -7.15 -3.53
N PRO A 31 -13.03 -7.41 -4.77
CA PRO A 31 -14.03 -8.46 -4.98
C PRO A 31 -13.52 -9.79 -4.44
N GLU A 32 -14.36 -10.54 -3.73
CA GLU A 32 -13.98 -11.86 -3.20
C GLU A 32 -13.37 -12.78 -4.29
N LYS A 33 -14.03 -12.83 -5.46
CA LYS A 33 -13.59 -13.59 -6.65
C LYS A 33 -12.20 -13.17 -7.17
N ALA A 34 -11.73 -11.97 -6.83
CA ALA A 34 -10.51 -11.38 -7.37
C ALA A 34 -9.29 -11.61 -6.46
N ILE A 35 -9.45 -12.13 -5.25
CA ILE A 35 -8.35 -12.30 -4.29
C ILE A 35 -7.25 -13.20 -4.86
N SER A 36 -7.59 -14.43 -5.24
CA SER A 36 -6.60 -15.39 -5.78
C SER A 36 -6.05 -14.94 -7.15
N PRO A 37 -6.88 -14.51 -8.12
CA PRO A 37 -6.36 -14.04 -9.41
C PRO A 37 -5.42 -12.82 -9.28
N PHE A 38 -5.71 -11.88 -8.38
CA PHE A 38 -4.83 -10.75 -8.12
C PHE A 38 -3.52 -11.19 -7.46
N ALA A 39 -3.57 -12.16 -6.53
CA ALA A 39 -2.38 -12.74 -5.91
C ALA A 39 -1.44 -13.39 -6.94
N GLU A 40 -2.00 -14.18 -7.85
CA GLU A 40 -1.28 -14.83 -8.94
C GLU A 40 -0.66 -13.81 -9.88
N SER A 41 -1.43 -12.79 -10.27
CA SER A 41 -0.94 -11.68 -11.11
C SER A 41 0.23 -10.96 -10.43
N LEU A 42 0.14 -10.74 -9.11
CA LEU A 42 1.20 -10.09 -8.35
C LEU A 42 2.46 -10.95 -8.30
N GLN A 43 2.34 -12.26 -8.08
CA GLN A 43 3.47 -13.17 -8.10
C GLN A 43 4.12 -13.24 -9.49
N GLU A 44 3.33 -13.25 -10.56
CA GLU A 44 3.85 -13.21 -11.92
C GLU A 44 4.63 -11.90 -12.20
N ILE A 45 4.12 -10.76 -11.73
CA ILE A 45 4.84 -9.47 -11.83
C ILE A 45 6.18 -9.54 -11.07
N ARG A 46 6.22 -10.13 -9.88
CA ARG A 46 7.46 -10.29 -9.09
C ARG A 46 8.46 -11.16 -9.82
N ASN A 47 8.05 -12.32 -10.30
CA ASN A 47 8.89 -13.25 -11.05
C ASN A 47 9.49 -12.57 -12.29
N ASN A 48 8.65 -11.89 -13.07
CA ASN A 48 9.07 -11.20 -14.29
C ASN A 48 10.06 -10.06 -14.04
N LEU A 49 10.02 -9.43 -12.85
CA LEU A 49 10.92 -8.34 -12.47
C LEU A 49 12.11 -8.81 -11.62
N GLY A 50 12.23 -10.12 -11.35
CA GLY A 50 13.30 -10.68 -10.51
C GLY A 50 13.24 -10.22 -9.05
N ILE A 51 12.03 -9.94 -8.52
CA ILE A 51 11.84 -9.54 -7.13
C ILE A 51 11.82 -10.80 -6.24
N PRO A 52 12.61 -10.88 -5.17
CA PRO A 52 12.63 -12.03 -4.26
C PRO A 52 11.26 -12.31 -3.63
N ASP A 53 10.95 -13.58 -3.37
CA ASP A 53 9.65 -14.02 -2.85
C ASP A 53 9.33 -13.52 -1.44
N ASP A 54 10.35 -13.22 -0.65
CA ASP A 54 10.25 -12.72 0.72
C ASP A 54 10.23 -11.19 0.81
N GLU A 55 10.55 -10.47 -0.27
CA GLU A 55 10.58 -9.01 -0.32
C GLU A 55 9.18 -8.42 -0.14
N GLU A 56 9.02 -7.62 0.91
CA GLU A 56 7.77 -6.94 1.22
C GLU A 56 7.53 -5.75 0.27
N LEU A 57 6.38 -5.74 -0.40
CA LEU A 57 6.03 -4.68 -1.36
C LEU A 57 5.44 -3.47 -0.62
N LYS A 58 6.29 -2.49 -0.26
CA LYS A 58 5.85 -1.21 0.36
C LYS A 58 5.98 -0.01 -0.59
N TRP A 59 5.08 0.97 -0.46
CA TRP A 59 5.21 2.25 -1.20
C TRP A 59 6.50 2.98 -0.84
N LYS A 60 6.95 2.81 0.41
CA LYS A 60 8.24 3.28 0.87
C LYS A 60 9.03 2.07 1.37
N PRO A 61 9.85 1.46 0.49
CA PRO A 61 10.70 0.34 0.88
C PRO A 61 11.57 0.68 2.09
N ALA A 62 11.78 -0.32 2.95
CA ALA A 62 12.67 -0.18 4.10
C ALA A 62 14.11 0.01 3.63
N LYS A 63 14.92 0.78 4.36
CA LYS A 63 16.35 0.90 4.05
C LYS A 63 17.00 -0.49 4.07
N GLY A 64 17.74 -0.81 3.01
CA GLY A 64 18.43 -2.10 2.86
C GLY A 64 17.57 -3.23 2.27
N SER A 65 16.29 -3.01 1.99
CA SER A 65 15.47 -3.99 1.25
C SER A 65 15.86 -4.01 -0.23
N PHE A 66 15.49 -5.07 -0.95
CA PHE A 66 15.75 -5.19 -2.39
C PHE A 66 15.17 -3.99 -3.15
N LEU A 67 13.91 -3.61 -2.86
CA LEU A 67 13.25 -2.49 -3.55
C LEU A 67 13.88 -1.12 -3.23
N ALA A 68 14.60 -0.99 -2.12
CA ALA A 68 15.32 0.25 -1.81
C ALA A 68 16.57 0.44 -2.68
N THR A 69 17.16 -0.64 -3.21
CA THR A 69 18.38 -0.62 -4.03
C THR A 69 18.14 -0.93 -5.51
N ALA A 70 16.99 -1.51 -5.86
CA ALA A 70 16.62 -1.93 -7.22
C ALA A 70 16.53 -0.81 -8.28
N GLY A 71 16.64 0.46 -7.87
CA GLY A 71 16.59 1.61 -8.78
C GLY A 71 15.17 2.07 -9.13
N ARG A 72 15.08 3.32 -9.62
CA ARG A 72 13.79 4.00 -9.87
C ARG A 72 12.97 3.33 -10.97
N GLU A 73 13.61 2.80 -12.00
CA GLU A 73 12.93 2.23 -13.16
C GLU A 73 12.18 0.95 -12.80
N LEU A 74 12.84 -0.02 -12.15
CA LEU A 74 12.22 -1.26 -11.69
C LEU A 74 11.05 -0.98 -10.74
N VAL A 75 11.25 -0.11 -9.75
CA VAL A 75 10.19 0.28 -8.81
C VAL A 75 9.01 0.94 -9.52
N THR A 76 9.26 1.74 -10.56
CA THR A 76 8.19 2.38 -11.36
C THR A 76 7.42 1.33 -12.17
N GLN A 77 8.10 0.39 -12.80
CA GLN A 77 7.48 -0.70 -13.55
C GLN A 77 6.65 -1.61 -12.66
N LEU A 78 7.19 -2.02 -11.51
CA LEU A 78 6.48 -2.78 -10.48
C LEU A 78 5.15 -2.10 -10.13
N ARG A 79 5.21 -0.83 -9.71
CA ARG A 79 4.02 -0.08 -9.28
C ARG A 79 2.99 0.06 -10.39
N ARG A 80 3.42 0.36 -11.61
CA ARG A 80 2.52 0.50 -12.76
C ARG A 80 1.81 -0.83 -13.05
N ARG A 81 2.54 -1.95 -13.09
CA ARG A 81 1.97 -3.27 -13.35
C ARG A 81 1.04 -3.73 -12.22
N MET A 82 1.40 -3.47 -10.97
CA MET A 82 0.54 -3.77 -9.81
C MET A 82 -0.77 -2.99 -9.85
N LEU A 83 -0.70 -1.69 -10.14
CA LEU A 83 -1.89 -0.84 -10.25
C LEU A 83 -2.76 -1.25 -11.45
N GLN A 84 -2.14 -1.64 -12.57
CA GLN A 84 -2.88 -2.17 -13.72
C GLN A 84 -3.59 -3.48 -13.38
N ALA A 85 -2.89 -4.44 -12.75
CA ALA A 85 -3.51 -5.68 -12.29
C ALA A 85 -4.67 -5.40 -11.33
N ALA A 86 -4.52 -4.44 -10.42
CA ALA A 86 -5.62 -4.05 -9.53
C ALA A 86 -6.83 -3.50 -10.30
N ILE A 87 -6.62 -2.71 -11.35
CA ILE A 87 -7.69 -2.21 -12.23
C ILE A 87 -8.38 -3.37 -12.94
N ASP A 88 -7.60 -4.29 -13.51
CA ASP A 88 -8.08 -5.46 -14.28
C ASP A 88 -8.93 -6.40 -13.41
N HIS A 89 -8.60 -6.47 -12.12
CA HIS A 89 -9.32 -7.25 -11.10
C HIS A 89 -10.42 -6.47 -10.36
N GLU A 90 -10.83 -5.32 -10.90
CA GLU A 90 -11.89 -4.46 -10.36
C GLU A 90 -11.64 -3.99 -8.91
N ILE A 91 -10.38 -3.97 -8.47
CA ILE A 91 -10.00 -3.46 -7.14
C ILE A 91 -10.15 -1.93 -7.15
N ARG A 92 -10.70 -1.40 -6.07
CA ARG A 92 -10.95 0.04 -5.91
C ARG A 92 -10.29 0.55 -4.63
N SER A 93 -9.77 1.77 -4.68
CA SER A 93 -9.28 2.45 -3.49
C SER A 93 -10.20 3.62 -3.13
N MET A 94 -10.38 3.85 -1.84
CA MET A 94 -11.10 4.99 -1.28
C MET A 94 -10.18 5.63 -0.26
N VAL A 95 -9.94 6.93 -0.39
CA VAL A 95 -8.96 7.61 0.46
C VAL A 95 -9.57 8.90 0.99
N VAL A 96 -9.46 9.09 2.29
CA VAL A 96 -9.79 10.35 2.96
C VAL A 96 -8.50 10.94 3.49
N ILE A 97 -8.20 12.18 3.09
CA ILE A 97 -7.01 12.92 3.50
C ILE A 97 -7.43 14.24 4.12
N LEU A 98 -6.84 14.57 5.26
CA LEU A 98 -7.08 15.82 5.96
C LEU A 98 -5.74 16.48 6.29
N ASP A 99 -5.65 17.80 6.07
CA ASP A 99 -4.59 18.62 6.65
C ASP A 99 -4.99 19.04 8.08
N HIS A 100 -4.43 18.35 9.07
CA HIS A 100 -4.71 18.58 10.49
C HIS A 100 -4.17 19.94 10.98
N SER A 101 -3.18 20.50 10.30
CA SER A 101 -2.66 21.83 10.65
C SER A 101 -3.58 22.95 10.16
N ALA A 102 -4.36 22.70 9.11
CA ALA A 102 -5.35 23.65 8.59
C ALA A 102 -6.73 23.46 9.22
N ALA A 103 -7.12 22.22 9.53
CA ALA A 103 -8.44 21.87 10.04
C ALA A 103 -8.35 21.06 11.34
N TYR A 104 -9.27 21.31 12.28
CA TYR A 104 -9.35 20.60 13.57
C TYR A 104 -8.10 20.75 14.45
N THR A 105 -7.44 21.92 14.41
CA THR A 105 -6.22 22.23 15.20
C THR A 105 -6.42 22.08 16.71
N GLY A 106 -7.65 22.28 17.21
CA GLY A 106 -8.01 22.09 18.62
C GLY A 106 -8.31 20.63 19.02
N ARG A 107 -8.28 19.67 18.08
CA ARG A 107 -8.55 18.25 18.34
C ARG A 107 -7.27 17.43 18.31
N THR A 108 -7.24 16.38 19.13
CA THR A 108 -6.17 15.38 19.10
C THR A 108 -6.24 14.54 17.83
N LEU A 109 -5.12 13.93 17.44
CA LEU A 109 -5.05 13.03 16.28
C LEU A 109 -5.98 11.82 16.42
N ALA A 110 -6.21 11.33 17.64
CA ALA A 110 -7.14 10.24 17.88
C ALA A 110 -8.58 10.66 17.55
N GLN A 111 -9.00 11.85 18.01
CA GLN A 111 -10.33 12.39 17.69
C GLN A 111 -10.50 12.66 16.20
N VAL A 112 -9.45 13.19 15.55
CA VAL A 112 -9.45 13.41 14.10
C VAL A 112 -9.47 12.09 13.33
N GLY A 113 -8.74 11.07 13.80
CA GLY A 113 -8.76 9.73 13.22
C GLY A 113 -10.16 9.11 13.24
N GLN A 114 -10.91 9.28 14.34
CA GLN A 114 -12.30 8.82 14.43
C GLN A 114 -13.23 9.55 13.44
N GLU A 115 -13.04 10.86 13.25
CA GLU A 115 -13.81 11.62 12.26
C GLU A 115 -13.51 11.17 10.83
N ILE A 116 -12.22 11.00 10.49
CA ILE A 116 -11.80 10.50 9.17
C ILE A 116 -12.30 9.07 8.95
N LEU A 117 -12.34 8.23 9.99
CA LEU A 117 -12.87 6.87 9.91
C LEU A 117 -14.38 6.88 9.60
N LYS A 118 -15.15 7.78 10.22
CA LYS A 118 -16.57 7.99 9.90
C LYS A 118 -16.73 8.35 8.42
N TRP A 119 -15.94 9.29 7.89
CA TRP A 119 -16.01 9.68 6.48
C TRP A 119 -15.59 8.54 5.54
N LEU A 120 -14.57 7.75 5.90
CA LEU A 120 -14.16 6.60 5.11
C LEU A 120 -15.25 5.52 5.10
N TYR A 121 -15.90 5.27 6.25
CA TYR A 121 -17.02 4.34 6.36
C TYR A 121 -18.20 4.75 5.46
N GLU A 122 -18.49 6.05 5.37
CA GLU A 122 -19.49 6.58 4.44
C GLU A 122 -19.13 6.27 2.99
N ARG A 123 -17.87 6.49 2.59
CA ARG A 123 -17.40 6.17 1.23
C ARG A 123 -17.48 4.69 0.92
N ILE A 124 -17.12 3.83 1.88
CA ILE A 124 -17.23 2.38 1.74
C ILE A 124 -18.70 1.99 1.56
N THR A 125 -19.60 2.48 2.41
CA THR A 125 -21.02 2.13 2.36
C THR A 125 -21.69 2.62 1.08
N MET A 126 -21.39 3.84 0.64
CA MET A 126 -21.86 4.36 -0.65
C MET A 126 -21.33 3.51 -1.82
N HIS A 127 -20.04 3.19 -1.83
CA HIS A 127 -19.45 2.34 -2.86
C HIS A 127 -20.14 0.96 -2.93
N LEU A 128 -20.38 0.31 -1.79
CA LEU A 128 -21.09 -0.96 -1.74
C LEU A 128 -22.55 -0.81 -2.21
N GLY A 129 -23.23 0.26 -1.78
CA GLY A 129 -24.61 0.57 -2.17
C GLY A 129 -24.79 0.78 -3.67
N ASP A 130 -23.94 1.61 -4.29
CA ASP A 130 -23.97 1.93 -5.72
C ASP A 130 -23.76 0.68 -6.61
N ASN A 131 -23.11 -0.35 -6.07
CA ASN A 131 -22.84 -1.60 -6.79
C ASN A 131 -23.77 -2.76 -6.37
N GLY A 132 -24.71 -2.52 -5.43
CA GLY A 132 -25.59 -3.58 -4.92
C GLY A 132 -24.84 -4.67 -4.16
N GLU A 133 -23.71 -4.35 -3.55
CA GLU A 133 -22.81 -5.29 -2.89
C GLU A 133 -22.86 -5.15 -1.36
N ILE A 134 -22.35 -6.18 -0.68
CA ILE A 134 -22.06 -6.19 0.76
C ILE A 134 -20.57 -6.46 0.98
N GLY A 135 -20.03 -6.03 2.12
CA GLY A 135 -18.61 -6.17 2.41
C GLY A 135 -18.26 -6.43 3.86
N ILE A 136 -17.05 -6.96 4.04
CA ILE A 136 -16.39 -7.13 5.35
C ILE A 136 -15.22 -6.14 5.40
N VAL A 137 -15.15 -5.37 6.49
CA VAL A 137 -14.10 -4.38 6.70
C VAL A 137 -13.07 -4.91 7.68
N ILE A 138 -11.81 -4.91 7.24
CA ILE A 138 -10.64 -5.44 7.94
C ILE A 138 -9.63 -4.30 8.08
N ALA A 139 -9.25 -3.95 9.29
CA ALA A 139 -8.25 -2.91 9.55
C ALA A 139 -6.91 -3.51 10.00
N ASP A 140 -5.80 -2.82 9.70
CA ASP A 140 -4.54 -3.12 10.39
C ASP A 140 -4.70 -2.93 11.90
N LYS A 141 -4.05 -3.79 12.67
CA LYS A 141 -4.06 -3.73 14.13
C LYS A 141 -3.50 -2.37 14.59
N PRO A 142 -4.28 -1.53 15.29
CA PRO A 142 -3.79 -0.24 15.74
C PRO A 142 -2.59 -0.40 16.69
N GLY A 143 -1.70 0.58 16.70
CA GLY A 143 -0.63 0.65 17.70
C GLY A 143 -1.16 0.92 19.11
N GLY A 144 -0.34 0.66 20.13
CA GLY A 144 -0.63 1.03 21.52
C GLY A 144 -0.86 -0.16 22.46
N GLY A 145 -1.16 -1.35 21.94
CA GLY A 145 -1.38 -2.56 22.74
C GLY A 145 -2.87 -2.92 22.88
N PRO A 146 -3.19 -3.99 23.64
CA PRO A 146 -4.55 -4.55 23.68
C PRO A 146 -5.63 -3.59 24.19
N ALA A 147 -5.29 -2.69 25.12
CA ALA A 147 -6.26 -1.74 25.68
C ALA A 147 -6.69 -0.68 24.64
N GLN A 148 -5.73 -0.16 23.88
CA GLN A 148 -5.96 0.82 22.82
C GLN A 148 -6.72 0.20 21.65
N GLU A 149 -6.40 -1.06 21.31
CA GLU A 149 -7.13 -1.84 20.32
C GLU A 149 -8.59 -2.07 20.76
N GLY A 150 -8.82 -2.50 22.00
CA GLY A 150 -10.19 -2.71 22.52
C GLY A 150 -11.01 -1.42 22.52
N LYS A 151 -10.41 -0.29 22.90
CA LYS A 151 -11.06 1.02 22.82
C LYS A 151 -11.40 1.40 21.38
N TRP A 152 -10.46 1.20 20.45
CA TRP A 152 -10.66 1.50 19.04
C TRP A 152 -11.78 0.64 18.43
N LEU A 153 -11.79 -0.66 18.71
CA LEU A 153 -12.87 -1.58 18.28
C LEU A 153 -14.23 -1.17 18.83
N ALA A 154 -14.32 -0.79 20.11
CA ALA A 154 -15.56 -0.31 20.72
C ALA A 154 -16.08 0.97 20.04
N GLU A 155 -15.19 1.86 19.61
CA GLU A 155 -15.53 3.06 18.84
C GLU A 155 -16.05 2.68 17.43
N THR A 156 -15.40 1.73 16.75
CA THR A 156 -15.86 1.25 15.43
C THR A 156 -17.18 0.48 15.45
N LEU A 157 -17.51 -0.17 16.57
CA LEU A 157 -18.77 -0.89 16.73
C LEU A 157 -19.96 0.06 16.67
N LYS A 158 -19.81 1.30 17.16
CA LYS A 158 -20.85 2.34 17.04
C LYS A 158 -21.17 2.67 15.58
N LEU A 159 -20.14 2.74 14.73
CA LEU A 159 -20.31 2.95 13.29
C LEU A 159 -21.00 1.76 12.63
N THR A 160 -20.62 0.54 12.99
CA THR A 160 -21.20 -0.67 12.38
C THR A 160 -22.63 -0.94 12.84
N ASN A 161 -23.01 -0.53 14.05
CA ASN A 161 -24.38 -0.76 14.55
C ASN A 161 -25.32 0.42 14.23
N GLY A 162 -24.80 1.65 14.24
CA GLY A 162 -25.60 2.87 14.09
C GLY A 162 -25.49 3.55 12.74
N GLY A 163 -24.49 3.21 11.92
CA GLY A 163 -24.15 3.95 10.71
C GLY A 163 -23.65 5.36 11.02
N THR A 164 -23.94 6.28 10.12
CA THR A 164 -23.68 7.71 10.29
C THR A 164 -24.93 8.53 9.97
N GLU A 165 -24.83 9.86 10.07
CA GLU A 165 -25.92 10.75 9.65
C GLU A 165 -26.22 10.69 8.15
N TYR A 166 -25.29 10.16 7.33
CA TYR A 166 -25.41 10.09 5.88
C TYR A 166 -25.64 8.68 5.34
N VAL A 167 -25.27 7.63 6.08
CA VAL A 167 -25.40 6.24 5.60
C VAL A 167 -25.94 5.31 6.69
N LYS A 168 -26.77 4.34 6.28
CA LYS A 168 -27.23 3.25 7.14
C LYS A 168 -26.18 2.14 7.17
N PRO A 169 -26.08 1.36 8.27
CA PRO A 169 -25.08 0.30 8.39
C PRO A 169 -25.53 -1.03 7.76
N ASP A 170 -26.17 -1.01 6.58
CA ASP A 170 -26.76 -2.20 5.97
C ASP A 170 -25.83 -2.92 4.98
N LYS A 171 -24.70 -2.30 4.60
CA LYS A 171 -23.76 -2.86 3.61
C LYS A 171 -22.54 -3.54 4.22
N VAL A 172 -22.19 -3.20 5.46
CA VAL A 172 -21.07 -3.80 6.19
C VAL A 172 -21.63 -4.85 7.15
N VAL A 173 -21.39 -6.13 6.84
CA VAL A 173 -22.13 -7.25 7.47
C VAL A 173 -21.55 -7.73 8.80
N LEU A 174 -20.33 -7.30 9.15
CA LEU A 174 -19.65 -7.64 10.39
C LEU A 174 -19.08 -6.37 11.03
N PRO A 175 -18.95 -6.32 12.37
CA PRO A 175 -18.10 -5.34 13.03
C PRO A 175 -16.72 -5.29 12.38
N ILE A 176 -16.13 -4.10 12.29
CA ILE A 176 -14.77 -3.93 11.77
C ILE A 176 -13.83 -4.85 12.57
N VAL A 177 -13.17 -5.76 11.86
CA VAL A 177 -12.21 -6.69 12.47
C VAL A 177 -10.79 -6.15 12.28
N THR A 178 -9.90 -6.42 13.23
CA THR A 178 -8.48 -6.13 13.09
C THR A 178 -7.72 -7.42 12.80
N ALA A 179 -6.66 -7.32 12.01
CA ALA A 179 -5.65 -8.37 12.01
C ALA A 179 -4.24 -7.80 11.83
N PRO A 180 -3.21 -8.52 12.31
CA PRO A 180 -1.83 -8.08 12.16
C PRO A 180 -1.43 -7.97 10.69
N ALA A 181 -0.71 -6.90 10.32
CA ALA A 181 -0.15 -6.72 8.98
C ALA A 181 0.63 -7.94 8.44
N THR A 182 1.25 -8.75 9.31
CA THR A 182 1.99 -9.95 8.92
C THR A 182 1.11 -11.03 8.29
N THR A 183 -0.20 -11.01 8.54
CA THR A 183 -1.15 -12.03 8.11
C THR A 183 -1.67 -11.78 6.68
N PHE A 184 -1.62 -10.54 6.16
CA PHE A 184 -2.24 -10.16 4.87
C PHE A 184 -1.22 -9.79 3.77
N ARG A 185 -0.13 -10.55 3.65
CA ARG A 185 0.91 -10.28 2.63
C ARG A 185 0.38 -10.24 1.20
N THR A 186 -0.72 -10.95 0.92
CA THR A 186 -1.26 -11.13 -0.43
C THR A 186 -2.27 -10.06 -0.85
N CYS A 187 -3.01 -9.47 0.09
CA CYS A 187 -4.13 -8.55 -0.22
C CYS A 187 -3.80 -7.07 0.00
N SER A 188 -2.63 -6.77 0.57
CA SER A 188 -2.19 -5.39 0.72
C SER A 188 -1.60 -4.90 -0.61
N LEU A 189 -2.30 -3.99 -1.29
CA LEU A 189 -1.58 -3.01 -2.12
C LEU A 189 -0.46 -2.42 -1.27
N PRO A 190 0.66 -1.96 -1.87
CA PRO A 190 1.75 -1.42 -1.08
C PRO A 190 1.14 -0.38 -0.14
N THR A 191 1.51 -0.38 1.13
CA THR A 191 1.01 0.65 2.03
C THR A 191 2.14 1.58 2.45
N SER A 192 1.77 2.77 2.91
CA SER A 192 2.73 3.81 3.32
C SER A 192 3.14 3.72 4.80
N SER A 193 2.73 2.67 5.50
CA SER A 193 2.96 2.49 6.93
C SER A 193 4.44 2.62 7.31
N SER A 194 4.77 3.69 8.05
CA SER A 194 6.12 3.95 8.56
C SER A 194 6.31 3.32 9.95
N ARG A 195 6.05 2.02 10.12
CA ARG A 195 6.45 1.36 11.37
C ARG A 195 7.97 1.22 11.38
N ARG A 196 8.63 1.79 12.40
CA ARG A 196 10.00 1.41 12.72
C ARG A 196 9.99 -0.06 13.12
N PRO A 197 10.92 -0.89 12.65
CA PRO A 197 11.06 -2.25 13.16
C PRO A 197 11.25 -2.20 14.69
N PRO A 198 10.72 -3.18 15.44
CA PRO A 198 10.98 -3.27 16.86
C PRO A 198 12.49 -3.26 17.08
N ARG A 199 12.97 -2.43 18.03
CA ARG A 199 14.37 -2.49 18.45
C ARG A 199 14.64 -3.94 18.89
N PRO A 200 15.70 -4.60 18.40
CA PRO A 200 16.08 -5.89 18.95
C PRO A 200 16.27 -5.71 20.46
N SER A 201 15.65 -6.60 21.24
CA SER A 201 15.91 -6.70 22.67
C SER A 201 17.41 -6.84 22.87
N PRO A 202 18.02 -6.16 23.86
CA PRO A 202 19.45 -6.27 24.13
C PRO A 202 19.76 -7.73 24.41
N ALA A 203 20.37 -8.40 23.44
CA ALA A 203 20.90 -9.74 23.61
C ALA A 203 21.96 -9.67 24.72
N SER A 204 21.80 -10.53 25.72
CA SER A 204 22.75 -10.79 26.79
C SER A 204 24.14 -10.95 26.18
N ARG A 205 25.06 -10.06 26.58
CA ARG A 205 26.48 -10.16 26.23
C ARG A 205 27.01 -11.53 26.68
N PRO A 206 27.57 -12.36 25.80
CA PRO A 206 28.45 -13.42 26.25
C PRO A 206 29.84 -12.83 26.56
N ASP A 207 30.43 -13.35 27.62
CA ASP A 207 31.72 -12.98 28.15
C ASP A 207 32.85 -13.08 27.13
N SER A 208 33.80 -12.16 27.26
CA SER A 208 35.09 -12.16 26.55
C SER A 208 35.95 -13.35 26.97
N PRO A 209 36.78 -13.86 26.04
CA PRO A 209 38.17 -14.03 26.39
C PRO A 209 39.15 -13.47 25.35
N SER A 210 40.02 -12.60 25.85
CA SER A 210 41.48 -12.50 25.67
C SER A 210 42.18 -13.21 24.49
N ARG A 211 42.90 -12.39 23.70
CA ARG A 211 44.31 -12.53 23.17
C ARG A 211 44.60 -13.77 22.28
N THR A 212 45.37 -13.78 21.18
CA THR A 212 46.47 -12.95 20.64
C THR A 212 46.77 -13.47 19.22
N CYS A 213 47.10 -12.62 18.24
CA CYS A 213 48.30 -12.74 17.38
C CYS A 213 48.26 -11.73 16.22
N SER A 214 49.25 -10.85 16.22
CA SER A 214 49.69 -10.04 15.07
C SER A 214 50.60 -10.88 14.17
N ILE A 215 50.62 -10.60 12.86
CA ILE A 215 51.81 -10.12 12.11
C ILE A 215 51.37 -9.76 10.68
N ARG A 216 52.02 -8.73 10.15
CA ARG A 216 51.71 -7.92 8.97
C ARG A 216 52.58 -8.30 7.75
N SER A 217 51.97 -8.12 6.57
CA SER A 217 52.52 -7.57 5.30
C SER A 217 53.51 -8.45 4.47
N PRO A 218 53.74 -8.19 3.15
CA PRO A 218 53.39 -7.01 2.33
C PRO A 218 52.84 -7.27 0.88
N THR A 219 52.57 -6.13 0.23
CA THR A 219 52.20 -5.72 -1.15
C THR A 219 52.83 -6.38 -2.39
N SER A 220 52.09 -6.39 -3.51
CA SER A 220 52.51 -6.04 -4.91
C SER A 220 51.27 -6.07 -5.84
N THR A 221 50.80 -4.98 -6.44
CA THR A 221 51.18 -4.26 -7.70
C THR A 221 50.79 -4.90 -9.03
N GLY A 222 50.02 -4.13 -9.83
CA GLY A 222 49.98 -4.14 -11.30
C GLY A 222 48.80 -4.90 -11.91
N SER A 223 48.22 -4.56 -13.06
CA SER A 223 48.25 -3.42 -13.99
C SER A 223 47.13 -3.68 -15.01
N GLU A 224 46.26 -2.69 -15.24
CA GLU A 224 45.74 -2.16 -16.53
C GLU A 224 45.30 -3.04 -17.75
N PRO A 225 44.59 -2.46 -18.76
CA PRO A 225 43.33 -2.97 -19.30
C PRO A 225 43.43 -3.63 -20.68
N SER A 226 42.36 -4.30 -21.13
CA SER A 226 42.28 -4.84 -22.50
C SER A 226 40.86 -4.71 -23.10
N THR A 227 40.77 -3.77 -24.05
CA THR A 227 40.01 -3.77 -25.32
C THR A 227 38.50 -4.02 -25.39
N ALA A 228 37.80 -2.97 -25.86
CA ALA A 228 36.58 -3.06 -26.67
C ALA A 228 36.88 -3.73 -28.04
N PRO A 229 35.83 -4.19 -28.75
CA PRO A 229 35.42 -3.38 -29.91
C PRO A 229 33.91 -3.24 -30.10
N ALA A 230 33.60 -2.18 -30.84
CA ALA A 230 32.29 -1.78 -31.35
C ALA A 230 31.69 -2.78 -32.35
N SER A 231 30.35 -2.80 -32.46
CA SER A 231 29.69 -3.00 -33.76
C SER A 231 28.21 -2.56 -33.75
N SER A 232 27.90 -1.69 -34.72
CA SER A 232 26.67 -1.55 -35.55
C SER A 232 25.29 -1.74 -34.88
N SER A 233 24.47 -0.69 -34.76
CA SER A 233 23.66 -0.09 -35.85
C SER A 233 22.63 -1.03 -36.48
N SER A 234 21.35 -0.89 -36.12
CA SER A 234 20.26 -0.79 -37.10
C SER A 234 19.01 -0.20 -36.47
N ARG A 235 18.62 0.92 -37.08
CA ARG A 235 17.48 1.79 -36.80
C ARG A 235 16.31 1.30 -37.65
N THR A 236 15.16 1.01 -37.04
CA THR A 236 13.91 0.82 -37.78
C THR A 236 12.74 1.39 -36.96
N THR A 237 12.23 2.51 -37.43
CA THR A 237 10.90 3.06 -37.13
C THR A 237 10.30 3.47 -38.48
N PRO A 238 9.01 3.84 -38.56
CA PRO A 238 7.82 3.06 -38.21
C PRO A 238 6.86 3.01 -39.42
N THR A 239 5.99 2.00 -39.50
CA THR A 239 4.88 2.03 -40.47
C THR A 239 3.57 2.37 -39.77
N SER A 240 3.05 3.53 -40.14
CA SER A 240 1.72 4.03 -39.86
C SER A 240 0.66 3.14 -40.53
N THR A 241 -0.45 2.87 -39.83
CA THR A 241 -1.72 2.58 -40.51
C THR A 241 -2.86 3.23 -39.74
N THR A 242 -3.29 4.36 -40.30
CA THR A 242 -4.54 5.06 -40.01
C THR A 242 -5.72 4.22 -40.48
N GLY A 243 -6.49 3.65 -39.54
CA GLY A 243 -7.79 3.04 -39.79
C GLY A 243 -8.92 3.94 -39.28
N ARG A 244 -9.52 4.71 -40.19
CA ARG A 244 -10.68 5.58 -39.98
C ARG A 244 -11.93 4.87 -40.51
N SER A 245 -12.87 4.47 -39.65
CA SER A 245 -14.29 4.20 -39.95
C SER A 245 -14.91 3.69 -38.63
N GLY A 246 -15.94 4.25 -38.00
CA GLY A 246 -17.12 4.94 -38.51
C GLY A 246 -18.33 4.20 -37.94
N ARG A 247 -19.12 4.81 -37.04
CA ARG A 247 -20.60 4.70 -37.01
C ARG A 247 -21.23 5.36 -35.78
N ARG A 248 -22.13 6.30 -36.09
CA ARG A 248 -23.29 6.72 -35.30
C ARG A 248 -24.24 5.54 -35.05
N SER A 249 -24.89 5.52 -33.88
CA SER A 249 -26.28 5.11 -33.68
C SER A 249 -26.72 5.57 -32.28
N THR A 250 -27.38 6.71 -32.13
CA THR A 250 -28.85 6.91 -31.99
C THR A 250 -29.58 6.03 -30.96
N ARG A 251 -30.10 6.73 -29.94
CA ARG A 251 -31.44 6.66 -29.33
C ARG A 251 -31.96 5.34 -28.75
N GLY A 252 -32.43 5.45 -27.51
CA GLY A 252 -33.50 4.61 -26.97
C GLY A 252 -33.70 4.85 -25.48
N ARG A 253 -34.64 5.74 -25.12
CA ARG A 253 -35.15 5.92 -23.75
C ARG A 253 -36.59 5.40 -23.75
N PRO A 254 -36.96 4.44 -22.90
CA PRO A 254 -38.35 4.21 -22.56
C PRO A 254 -38.71 4.90 -21.25
N THR A 255 -40.00 5.21 -21.21
CA THR A 255 -40.87 5.84 -20.22
C THR A 255 -40.83 5.24 -18.83
#